data_AF-A0A8B8FAQ2-F1
#
_entry.id   AF-A0A8B8FAQ2-F1
#
_cell.length_a   1.000
_cell.length_b   1.000
_cell.length_c   1.000
_cell.angle_alpha   90.00
_cell.angle_beta   90.00
_cell.angle_gamma   90.00
#
_symmetry.space_group_name_H-M   'P 1'
#
loop_
_entity.id
_entity.type
_entity.pdbx_description
1 polymer ?
#
loop_
_entity_poly.entity_id
_entity_poly.type
_entity_poly.pdbx_seq_one_letter_code
_entity_poly.pdbx_strand_id
1 'polypeptide(L)'
;MYTKDYVLATTTFYNDENGTELANFFSLRDNQSKEWNHKNSVEYLQKIAVDNELDFENEIILHLNVLKSIGENKYDEAFKGQLAILQNIVKYLQASDNENWMVPLANTICVDLRYLLNAFDKFDSSNKKQKLERYNDFQKKFIDIMMMYFRICSGDIRAPSRLSKRWTIMFIVNQMLKVYHKIKKFHLTTGLTKTIFMCPDKNMFPIAHVVTFYYYTGCKDIFEGKFNDG
;
A
#
# COMPACT_ATOMS: atom_id res chain seq x y z
N MET A 1 -9.58 -8.79 -26.39
CA MET A 1 -11.04 -8.86 -26.21
C MET A 1 -11.52 -8.35 -24.83
N TYR A 2 -10.74 -7.68 -23.97
CA TYR A 2 -11.17 -7.59 -22.55
C TYR A 2 -10.85 -6.31 -21.76
N THR A 3 -10.26 -5.26 -22.32
CA THR A 3 -9.97 -4.03 -21.54
C THR A 3 -11.23 -3.29 -21.09
N LYS A 4 -12.32 -3.42 -21.86
CA LYS A 4 -13.65 -3.03 -21.43
C LYS A 4 -14.05 -3.77 -20.16
N ASP A 5 -13.74 -5.05 -20.04
CA ASP A 5 -14.06 -5.86 -18.86
C ASP A 5 -13.24 -5.43 -17.64
N TYR A 6 -11.99 -5.00 -17.81
CA TYR A 6 -11.22 -4.44 -16.69
C TYR A 6 -11.87 -3.15 -16.17
N VAL A 7 -12.14 -2.17 -17.06
CA VAL A 7 -12.77 -0.92 -16.65
C VAL A 7 -14.17 -1.18 -16.09
N LEU A 8 -14.99 -1.98 -16.79
CA LEU A 8 -16.34 -2.34 -16.37
C LEU A 8 -16.37 -3.04 -15.02
N ALA A 9 -15.53 -4.07 -14.80
CA ALA A 9 -15.47 -4.78 -13.54
C ALA A 9 -15.02 -3.85 -12.41
N THR A 10 -13.99 -3.02 -12.65
CA THR A 10 -13.51 -2.07 -11.66
C THR A 10 -14.57 -1.02 -11.31
N THR A 11 -15.29 -0.51 -12.30
CA THR A 11 -16.44 0.38 -12.12
C THR A 11 -17.55 -0.29 -11.34
N THR A 12 -17.90 -1.53 -11.67
CA THR A 12 -18.92 -2.30 -10.94
C THR A 12 -18.54 -2.45 -9.48
N PHE A 13 -17.32 -2.90 -9.17
CA PHE A 13 -16.89 -3.06 -7.79
C PHE A 13 -16.79 -1.72 -7.03
N TYR A 14 -16.45 -0.63 -7.71
CA TYR A 14 -16.48 0.70 -7.11
C TYR A 14 -17.90 1.13 -6.76
N ASN A 15 -18.84 1.00 -7.70
CA ASN A 15 -20.25 1.35 -7.49
C ASN A 15 -20.92 0.49 -6.43
N ASP A 16 -20.50 -0.77 -6.29
CA ASP A 16 -20.95 -1.70 -5.26
C ASP A 16 -20.23 -1.54 -3.91
N GLU A 17 -19.31 -0.56 -3.80
CA GLU A 17 -18.43 -0.36 -2.63
C GLU A 17 -17.66 -1.63 -2.21
N ASN A 18 -17.34 -2.49 -3.17
CA ASN A 18 -16.66 -3.75 -2.92
C ASN A 18 -15.14 -3.60 -2.97
N GLY A 19 -14.59 -3.03 -1.90
CA GLY A 19 -13.14 -2.81 -1.80
C GLY A 19 -12.29 -4.07 -1.77
N THR A 20 -12.87 -5.24 -1.47
CA THR A 20 -12.13 -6.52 -1.51
C THR A 20 -11.86 -6.96 -2.95
N GLU A 21 -12.88 -6.93 -3.81
CA GLU A 21 -12.70 -7.26 -5.22
C GLU A 21 -11.86 -6.22 -5.96
N LEU A 22 -12.03 -4.92 -5.63
CA LEU A 22 -11.12 -3.88 -6.11
C LEU A 22 -9.68 -4.15 -5.71
N ALA A 23 -9.43 -4.56 -4.46
CA ALA A 23 -8.10 -4.89 -3.99
C ALA A 23 -7.49 -6.05 -4.79
N ASN A 24 -8.27 -7.09 -5.10
CA ASN A 24 -7.82 -8.21 -5.93
C ASN A 24 -7.43 -7.73 -7.34
N PHE A 25 -8.28 -6.89 -7.95
CA PHE A 25 -8.06 -6.35 -9.29
C PHE A 25 -6.83 -5.43 -9.39
N PHE A 26 -6.62 -4.58 -8.38
CA PHE A 26 -5.49 -3.66 -8.32
C PHE A 26 -4.18 -4.32 -7.84
N SER A 27 -4.21 -5.59 -7.42
CA SER A 27 -3.00 -6.18 -6.86
C SER A 27 -1.94 -6.43 -7.93
N LEU A 28 -0.74 -5.86 -7.75
CA LEU A 28 0.42 -6.11 -8.62
C LEU A 28 1.04 -7.50 -8.40
N ARG A 29 0.65 -8.18 -7.32
CA ARG A 29 1.21 -9.47 -6.91
C ARG A 29 0.39 -10.64 -7.45
N ASP A 30 -0.93 -10.51 -7.51
CA ASP A 30 -1.82 -11.53 -8.05
C ASP A 30 -1.64 -11.67 -9.58
N ASN A 31 -1.96 -12.84 -10.12
CA ASN A 31 -1.77 -13.17 -11.53
C ASN A 31 -2.78 -12.45 -12.43
N GLN A 32 -3.98 -12.16 -11.93
CA GLN A 32 -5.02 -11.56 -12.75
C GLN A 32 -4.58 -10.23 -13.36
N SER A 33 -3.96 -9.32 -12.60
CA SER A 33 -3.53 -7.99 -13.08
C SER A 33 -2.40 -8.04 -14.13
N LYS A 34 -1.51 -9.04 -14.08
CA LYS A 34 -0.32 -9.14 -14.95
C LYS A 34 -0.66 -9.51 -16.39
N GLU A 35 -1.72 -10.27 -16.61
CA GLU A 35 -2.15 -10.69 -17.96
C GLU A 35 -2.69 -9.53 -18.80
N TRP A 36 -3.10 -8.43 -18.17
CA TRP A 36 -3.78 -7.31 -18.83
C TRP A 36 -2.83 -6.36 -19.59
N ASN A 37 -1.59 -6.20 -19.12
CA ASN A 37 -0.61 -5.30 -19.72
C ASN A 37 -0.15 -5.75 -21.12
N HIS A 38 -0.20 -7.05 -21.40
CA HIS A 38 0.35 -7.59 -22.65
C HIS A 38 -0.50 -7.33 -23.90
N LYS A 39 -1.73 -6.83 -23.77
CA LYS A 39 -2.71 -6.90 -24.87
C LYS A 39 -3.42 -5.59 -25.22
N ASN A 40 -3.21 -4.49 -24.49
CA ASN A 40 -3.91 -3.21 -24.73
C ASN A 40 -3.06 -1.98 -24.42
N SER A 41 -3.32 -0.87 -25.12
CA SER A 41 -2.63 0.40 -24.89
C SER A 41 -3.34 1.25 -23.82
N VAL A 42 -2.59 2.08 -23.10
CA VAL A 42 -3.12 2.97 -22.04
C VAL A 42 -4.08 4.01 -22.64
N GLU A 43 -3.83 4.46 -23.86
CA GLU A 43 -4.61 5.48 -24.56
C GLU A 43 -6.04 5.01 -24.84
N TYR A 44 -6.21 3.72 -25.17
CA TYR A 44 -7.54 3.11 -25.35
C TYR A 44 -8.34 3.11 -24.05
N LEU A 45 -7.67 2.89 -22.92
CA LEU A 45 -8.30 2.80 -21.60
C LEU A 45 -8.71 4.16 -21.06
N GLN A 46 -7.86 5.17 -21.24
CA GLN A 46 -8.20 6.56 -20.94
C GLN A 46 -9.45 6.99 -21.70
N LYS A 47 -9.54 6.65 -22.99
CA LYS A 47 -10.72 6.98 -23.79
C LYS A 47 -12.00 6.34 -23.25
N ILE A 48 -11.96 5.07 -22.87
CA ILE A 48 -13.14 4.39 -22.28
C ILE A 48 -13.55 5.05 -20.97
N ALA A 49 -12.61 5.40 -20.10
CA ALA A 49 -12.94 5.97 -18.80
C ALA A 49 -13.59 7.37 -18.93
N VAL A 50 -13.04 8.23 -19.79
CA VAL A 50 -13.61 9.54 -20.12
C VAL A 50 -15.01 9.41 -20.71
N ASP A 51 -15.23 8.46 -21.62
CA ASP A 51 -16.52 8.24 -22.28
C ASP A 51 -17.63 7.76 -21.30
N ASN A 52 -17.27 7.36 -20.06
CA ASN A 52 -18.21 6.78 -19.07
C ASN A 52 -18.29 7.56 -17.73
N GLU A 53 -17.67 8.74 -17.61
CA GLU A 53 -17.77 9.64 -16.43
C GLU A 53 -17.56 8.92 -15.07
N LEU A 54 -16.47 8.15 -14.93
CA LEU A 54 -16.25 7.33 -13.73
C LEU A 54 -15.63 8.13 -12.57
N ASP A 55 -16.26 8.08 -11.38
CA ASP A 55 -15.73 8.72 -10.16
C ASP A 55 -14.35 8.19 -9.70
N PHE A 56 -13.94 7.01 -10.19
CA PHE A 56 -12.66 6.34 -9.88
C PHE A 56 -11.73 6.18 -11.10
N GLU A 57 -11.97 6.96 -12.15
CA GLU A 57 -11.22 6.91 -13.41
C GLU A 57 -9.72 7.13 -13.21
N ASN A 58 -9.35 8.11 -12.39
CA ASN A 58 -7.95 8.50 -12.24
C ASN A 58 -7.10 7.37 -11.64
N GLU A 59 -7.62 6.65 -10.65
CA GLU A 59 -6.93 5.51 -10.03
C GLU A 59 -6.80 4.34 -11.00
N ILE A 60 -7.81 4.11 -11.84
CA ILE A 60 -7.77 3.11 -12.91
C ILE A 60 -6.66 3.43 -13.91
N ILE A 61 -6.62 4.66 -14.43
CA ILE A 61 -5.60 5.12 -15.38
C ILE A 61 -4.21 5.03 -14.77
N LEU A 62 -4.05 5.47 -13.52
CA LEU A 62 -2.78 5.35 -12.80
C LEU A 62 -2.35 3.89 -12.67
N HIS A 63 -3.25 2.97 -12.29
CA HIS A 63 -2.92 1.56 -12.13
C HIS A 63 -2.46 0.92 -13.44
N LEU A 64 -3.12 1.24 -14.55
CA LEU A 64 -2.73 0.76 -15.88
C LEU A 64 -1.35 1.27 -16.29
N ASN A 65 -1.04 2.53 -15.99
CA ASN A 65 0.30 3.08 -16.18
C ASN A 65 1.34 2.37 -15.30
N VAL A 66 1.01 2.05 -14.05
CA VAL A 66 1.89 1.27 -13.16
C VAL A 66 2.19 -0.10 -13.76
N LEU A 67 1.17 -0.82 -14.24
CA LEU A 67 1.35 -2.11 -14.91
C LEU A 67 2.25 -1.99 -16.14
N LYS A 68 1.99 -1.00 -17.01
CA LYS A 68 2.83 -0.70 -18.18
C LYS A 68 4.29 -0.46 -17.79
N SER A 69 4.53 0.44 -16.84
CA SER A 69 5.88 0.75 -16.37
C SER A 69 6.58 -0.47 -15.75
N ILE A 70 5.86 -1.37 -15.07
CA ILE A 70 6.43 -2.65 -14.61
C ILE A 70 6.87 -3.51 -15.80
N GLY A 71 6.02 -3.66 -16.82
CA GLY A 71 6.34 -4.43 -18.03
C GLY A 71 7.56 -3.88 -18.79
N GLU A 72 7.77 -2.56 -18.73
CA GLU A 72 8.93 -1.88 -19.30
C GLU A 72 10.15 -1.81 -18.36
N ASN A 73 10.10 -2.43 -17.18
CA ASN A 73 11.12 -2.35 -16.12
C ASN A 73 11.41 -0.92 -15.61
N LYS A 74 10.49 0.02 -15.81
CA LYS A 74 10.55 1.39 -15.30
C LYS A 74 9.99 1.48 -13.89
N TYR A 75 10.68 0.85 -12.94
CA TYR A 75 10.20 0.73 -11.56
C TYR A 75 10.08 2.08 -10.82
N ASP A 76 10.79 3.12 -11.27
CA ASP A 76 10.67 4.47 -10.73
C ASP A 76 9.35 5.15 -11.12
N GLU A 77 8.90 4.98 -12.36
CA GLU A 77 7.58 5.42 -12.81
C GLU A 77 6.48 4.62 -12.12
N ALA A 78 6.61 3.29 -12.07
CA ALA A 78 5.66 2.41 -11.40
C ALA A 78 5.49 2.79 -9.91
N PHE A 79 6.58 3.06 -9.20
CA PHE A 79 6.52 3.47 -7.79
C PHE A 79 5.77 4.80 -7.63
N LYS A 80 6.02 5.78 -8.49
CA LYS A 80 5.33 7.08 -8.44
C LYS A 80 3.83 6.96 -8.72
N GLY A 81 3.45 6.16 -9.71
CA GLY A 81 2.05 5.90 -10.03
C GLY A 81 1.34 5.23 -8.86
N GLN A 82 1.93 4.17 -8.30
CA GLN A 82 1.35 3.45 -7.16
C GLN A 82 1.22 4.34 -5.91
N LEU A 83 2.20 5.22 -5.69
CA LEU A 83 2.16 6.21 -4.62
C LEU A 83 1.01 7.19 -4.79
N ALA A 84 0.75 7.66 -6.01
CA ALA A 84 -0.35 8.57 -6.31
C ALA A 84 -1.72 7.91 -6.05
N ILE A 85 -1.90 6.64 -6.44
CA ILE A 85 -3.11 5.86 -6.13
C ILE A 85 -3.31 5.80 -4.61
N LEU A 86 -2.27 5.44 -3.85
CA LEU A 86 -2.37 5.37 -2.39
C LEU A 86 -2.72 6.72 -1.77
N GLN A 87 -2.11 7.81 -2.26
CA GLN A 87 -2.41 9.17 -1.79
C GLN A 87 -3.88 9.54 -1.99
N ASN A 88 -4.48 9.17 -3.12
CA ASN A 88 -5.88 9.47 -3.41
C ASN A 88 -6.82 8.66 -2.53
N ILE A 89 -6.57 7.36 -2.38
CA ILE A 89 -7.38 6.50 -1.49
C ILE A 89 -7.26 6.95 -0.02
N VAL A 90 -6.06 7.32 0.43
CA VAL A 90 -5.85 7.80 1.81
C VAL A 90 -6.55 9.14 2.05
N LYS A 91 -6.58 10.04 1.05
CA LYS A 91 -7.37 11.28 1.12
C LYS A 91 -8.87 11.00 1.17
N TYR A 92 -9.36 10.06 0.36
CA TYR A 92 -10.76 9.61 0.41
C TYR A 92 -11.13 9.09 1.81
N LEU A 93 -10.33 8.19 2.37
CA LEU A 93 -10.52 7.65 3.73
C LEU A 93 -10.42 8.70 4.84
N GLN A 94 -9.75 9.83 4.59
CA GLN A 94 -9.71 10.97 5.51
C GLN A 94 -10.98 11.82 5.44
N ALA A 95 -11.57 11.95 4.24
CA ALA A 95 -12.80 12.72 4.02
C ALA A 95 -14.06 11.94 4.45
N SER A 96 -14.04 10.61 4.34
CA SER A 96 -15.17 9.76 4.73
C SER A 96 -15.06 9.29 6.19
N ASP A 97 -15.85 9.89 7.07
CA ASP A 97 -15.81 9.59 8.51
C ASP A 97 -16.23 8.13 8.84
N ASN A 98 -17.11 7.51 8.04
CA ASN A 98 -17.69 6.19 8.32
C ASN A 98 -17.55 5.15 7.19
N GLU A 99 -16.98 5.51 6.04
CA GLU A 99 -16.85 4.60 4.88
C GLU A 99 -15.47 3.94 4.89
N ASN A 100 -15.45 2.66 5.28
CA ASN A 100 -14.20 1.90 5.45
C ASN A 100 -13.99 0.86 4.35
N TRP A 101 -14.88 0.84 3.36
CA TRP A 101 -14.87 -0.17 2.32
C TRP A 101 -13.61 -0.09 1.44
N MET A 102 -12.96 1.07 1.32
CA MET A 102 -11.70 1.26 0.59
C MET A 102 -10.44 0.76 1.34
N VAL A 103 -10.54 0.35 2.61
CA VAL A 103 -9.40 -0.12 3.40
C VAL A 103 -8.69 -1.35 2.80
N PRO A 104 -9.39 -2.39 2.31
CA PRO A 104 -8.74 -3.54 1.68
C PRO A 104 -7.91 -3.13 0.45
N LEU A 105 -8.43 -2.20 -0.36
CA LEU A 105 -7.71 -1.66 -1.51
C LEU A 105 -6.47 -0.90 -1.05
N ALA A 106 -6.60 0.05 -0.11
CA ALA A 106 -5.47 0.80 0.45
C ALA A 106 -4.37 -0.13 1.00
N ASN A 107 -4.75 -1.19 1.71
CA ASN A 107 -3.83 -2.20 2.22
C ASN A 107 -3.09 -2.93 1.11
N THR A 108 -3.78 -3.32 0.04
CA THR A 108 -3.14 -3.96 -1.12
C THR A 108 -2.15 -3.04 -1.80
N ILE A 109 -2.55 -1.79 -2.09
CA ILE A 109 -1.69 -0.77 -2.68
C ILE A 109 -0.46 -0.51 -1.79
N CYS A 110 -0.60 -0.51 -0.46
CA CYS A 110 0.51 -0.37 0.49
C CYS A 110 1.54 -1.50 0.35
N VAL A 111 1.10 -2.76 0.25
CA VAL A 111 2.02 -3.88 0.07
C VAL A 111 2.70 -3.81 -1.29
N ASP A 112 1.95 -3.42 -2.32
CA ASP A 112 2.43 -3.33 -3.70
C ASP A 112 3.43 -2.18 -3.87
N LEU A 113 3.23 -1.06 -3.18
CA LEU A 113 4.20 0.03 -3.12
C LEU A 113 5.53 -0.43 -2.49
N ARG A 114 5.46 -1.26 -1.42
CA ARG A 114 6.67 -1.87 -0.83
C ARG A 114 7.30 -2.90 -1.78
N TYR A 115 6.49 -3.65 -2.53
CA TYR A 115 6.98 -4.55 -3.56
C TYR A 115 7.77 -3.79 -4.63
N LEU A 116 7.23 -2.68 -5.15
CA LEU A 116 7.89 -1.81 -6.11
C LEU A 116 9.17 -1.19 -5.56
N LEU A 117 9.17 -0.75 -4.30
CA LEU A 117 10.38 -0.27 -3.62
C LEU A 117 11.48 -1.34 -3.61
N ASN A 118 11.12 -2.60 -3.35
CA ASN A 118 12.06 -3.72 -3.38
C ASN A 118 12.50 -4.11 -4.80
N ALA A 119 11.61 -4.02 -5.78
CA ALA A 119 11.94 -4.26 -7.18
C ALA A 119 12.95 -3.21 -7.68
N PHE A 120 12.71 -1.93 -7.39
CA PHE A 120 13.64 -0.83 -7.72
C PHE A 120 15.02 -1.02 -7.08
N ASP A 121 15.08 -1.48 -5.83
CA ASP A 121 16.34 -1.76 -5.14
C ASP A 121 17.13 -2.91 -5.79
N LYS A 122 16.44 -3.93 -6.31
CA LYS A 122 17.07 -5.07 -6.99
C LYS A 122 17.44 -4.79 -8.44
N PHE A 123 16.75 -3.85 -9.10
CA PHE A 123 16.98 -3.52 -10.50
C PHE A 123 18.39 -2.98 -10.73
N ASP A 124 19.11 -3.51 -11.71
CA ASP A 124 20.48 -3.08 -11.98
C ASP A 124 20.50 -1.70 -12.68
N SER A 125 21.41 -0.83 -12.26
CA SER A 125 21.53 0.52 -12.81
C SER A 125 22.99 0.85 -13.02
N SER A 126 23.29 1.38 -14.20
CA SER A 126 24.63 1.85 -14.56
C SER A 126 25.15 2.93 -13.60
N ASN A 127 24.27 3.75 -13.01
CA ASN A 127 24.62 4.79 -12.06
C ASN A 127 24.16 4.44 -10.64
N LYS A 128 25.02 3.74 -9.89
CA LYS A 128 24.75 3.31 -8.51
C LYS A 128 24.47 4.46 -7.54
N LYS A 129 25.15 5.62 -7.71
CA LYS A 129 24.96 6.78 -6.83
C LYS A 129 23.57 7.38 -7.00
N GLN A 130 23.16 7.62 -8.24
CA GLN A 130 21.83 8.16 -8.55
C GLN A 130 20.72 7.18 -8.13
N LYS A 131 20.92 5.87 -8.32
CA LYS A 131 19.99 4.84 -7.85
C LYS A 131 19.81 4.91 -6.34
N LEU A 132 20.89 4.99 -5.57
CA LEU A 132 20.84 5.07 -4.10
C LEU A 132 20.09 6.33 -3.63
N GLU A 133 20.35 7.48 -4.25
CA GLU A 133 19.66 8.73 -3.93
C GLU A 133 18.15 8.62 -4.18
N ARG A 134 17.76 8.09 -5.34
CA ARG A 134 16.34 7.84 -5.67
C ARG A 134 15.69 6.83 -4.72
N TYR A 135 16.39 5.76 -4.37
CA TYR A 135 15.87 4.78 -3.41
C TYR A 135 15.61 5.41 -2.05
N ASN A 136 16.52 6.27 -1.57
CA ASN A 136 16.34 7.00 -0.32
C ASN A 136 15.14 7.96 -0.37
N ASP A 137 14.91 8.63 -1.50
CA ASP A 137 13.72 9.48 -1.72
C ASP A 137 12.43 8.64 -1.69
N PHE A 138 12.38 7.54 -2.43
CA PHE A 138 11.23 6.63 -2.45
C PHE A 138 10.94 6.03 -1.09
N GLN A 139 11.97 5.68 -0.34
CA GLN A 139 11.82 5.24 1.04
C GLN A 139 11.16 6.31 1.91
N LYS A 140 11.60 7.57 1.83
CA LYS A 140 10.99 8.66 2.61
C LYS A 140 9.52 8.80 2.25
N LYS A 141 9.20 8.86 0.95
CA LYS A 141 7.83 8.94 0.45
C LYS A 141 6.96 7.78 0.91
N PHE A 142 7.49 6.56 0.91
CA PHE A 142 6.80 5.38 1.44
C PHE A 142 6.47 5.55 2.94
N ILE A 143 7.43 5.98 3.75
CA ILE A 143 7.21 6.20 5.17
C ILE A 143 6.20 7.32 5.41
N ASP A 144 6.30 8.43 4.67
CA ASP A 144 5.41 9.58 4.82
C ASP A 144 3.95 9.23 4.55
N ILE A 145 3.67 8.48 3.47
CA ILE A 145 2.30 8.03 3.17
C ILE A 145 1.79 7.00 4.19
N MET A 146 2.64 6.09 4.67
CA MET A 146 2.27 5.13 5.72
C MET A 146 1.95 5.85 7.04
N MET A 147 2.71 6.89 7.39
CA MET A 147 2.44 7.72 8.57
C MET A 147 1.14 8.50 8.44
N MET A 148 0.83 9.03 7.25
CA MET A 148 -0.46 9.67 6.98
C MET A 148 -1.60 8.67 7.15
N TYR A 149 -1.49 7.49 6.52
CA TYR A 149 -2.51 6.45 6.60
C TYR A 149 -2.69 5.94 8.04
N PHE A 150 -1.60 5.76 8.78
CA PHE A 150 -1.61 5.39 10.19
C PHE A 150 -2.42 6.37 11.05
N ARG A 151 -2.23 7.69 10.84
CA ARG A 151 -2.94 8.73 11.59
C ARG A 151 -4.45 8.67 11.33
N ILE A 152 -4.85 8.49 10.07
CA ILE A 152 -6.26 8.36 9.67
C ILE A 152 -6.89 7.13 10.33
N CYS A 153 -6.25 5.97 10.24
CA CYS A 153 -6.77 4.75 10.85
C CYS A 153 -6.78 4.79 12.39
N SER A 154 -5.79 5.42 13.01
CA SER A 154 -5.73 5.56 14.48
C SER A 154 -6.80 6.50 15.03
N GLY A 155 -7.13 7.53 14.26
CA GLY A 155 -8.18 8.52 14.57
C GLY A 155 -9.61 7.99 14.41
N ASP A 156 -9.81 6.76 13.92
CA ASP A 156 -11.15 6.20 13.73
C ASP A 156 -11.76 5.72 15.06
N ILE A 157 -12.47 6.62 15.75
CA ILE A 157 -13.13 6.37 17.04
C ILE A 157 -14.64 6.16 16.86
N ARG A 158 -15.20 6.52 15.71
CA ARG A 158 -16.66 6.57 15.48
C ARG A 158 -17.21 5.31 14.84
N ALA A 159 -16.41 4.61 14.03
CA ALA A 159 -16.85 3.36 13.43
C ALA A 159 -17.12 2.29 14.51
N PRO A 160 -18.16 1.45 14.34
CA PRO A 160 -18.36 0.29 15.20
C PRO A 160 -17.08 -0.53 15.28
N SER A 161 -16.73 -1.04 16.48
CA SER A 161 -15.46 -1.73 16.72
C SER A 161 -15.12 -2.76 15.63
N ARG A 162 -16.09 -3.58 15.19
CA ARG A 162 -15.90 -4.59 14.13
C ARG A 162 -15.58 -4.05 12.73
N LEU A 163 -15.98 -2.82 12.43
CA LEU A 163 -15.78 -2.17 11.13
C LEU A 163 -14.69 -1.09 11.18
N SER A 164 -14.11 -0.84 12.35
CA SER A 164 -13.14 0.25 12.55
C SER A 164 -11.86 0.04 11.74
N LYS A 165 -11.36 1.14 11.16
CA LYS A 165 -10.05 1.19 10.50
C LYS A 165 -8.90 0.91 11.46
N ARG A 166 -9.13 0.97 12.79
CA ARG A 166 -8.12 0.73 13.82
C ARG A 166 -7.44 -0.62 13.70
N TRP A 167 -8.12 -1.66 13.21
CA TRP A 167 -7.49 -2.98 13.01
C TRP A 167 -6.33 -2.95 12.00
N THR A 168 -6.32 -1.93 11.13
CA THR A 168 -5.30 -1.73 10.11
C THR A 168 -4.01 -1.13 10.67
N ILE A 169 -4.01 -0.50 11.84
CA ILE A 169 -2.83 0.21 12.34
C ILE A 169 -1.63 -0.72 12.58
N MET A 170 -1.85 -1.95 13.05
CA MET A 170 -0.77 -2.94 13.18
C MET A 170 -0.27 -3.40 11.81
N PHE A 171 -1.15 -3.55 10.82
CA PHE A 171 -0.75 -3.83 9.44
C PHE A 171 0.19 -2.72 8.91
N ILE A 172 -0.18 -1.45 9.09
CA ILE A 172 0.60 -0.30 8.61
C ILE A 172 1.97 -0.25 9.32
N VAL A 173 1.99 -0.43 10.65
CA VAL A 173 3.23 -0.52 11.42
C VAL A 173 4.11 -1.65 10.89
N ASN A 174 3.56 -2.84 10.62
CA ASN A 174 4.31 -3.95 10.04
C ASN A 174 4.93 -3.61 8.68
N GLN A 175 4.26 -2.82 7.82
CA GLN A 175 4.84 -2.38 6.56
C GLN A 175 6.04 -1.43 6.79
N MET A 176 5.94 -0.51 7.75
CA MET A 176 7.04 0.39 8.12
C MET A 176 8.21 -0.37 8.75
N LEU A 177 7.95 -1.33 9.65
CA LEU A 177 8.96 -2.20 10.26
C LEU A 177 9.76 -2.95 9.19
N LYS A 178 9.09 -3.55 8.20
CA LYS A 178 9.72 -4.24 7.07
C LYS A 178 10.72 -3.35 6.32
N VAL A 179 10.39 -2.07 6.12
CA VAL A 179 11.26 -1.11 5.43
C VAL A 179 12.41 -0.65 6.34
N TYR A 180 12.14 -0.31 7.61
CA TYR A 180 13.18 0.15 8.54
C TYR A 180 14.20 -0.94 8.90
N HIS A 181 13.77 -2.19 9.06
CA HIS A 181 14.67 -3.31 9.29
C HIS A 181 15.58 -3.54 8.07
N LYS A 182 15.04 -3.47 6.86
CA LYS A 182 15.82 -3.63 5.62
C LYS A 182 16.97 -2.62 5.52
N ILE A 183 16.73 -1.37 5.92
CA ILE A 183 17.76 -0.32 5.92
C ILE A 183 18.51 -0.16 7.25
N LYS A 184 18.34 -1.09 8.19
CA LYS A 184 19.00 -1.10 9.50
C LYS A 184 18.79 0.17 10.34
N LYS A 185 17.64 0.86 10.19
CA LYS A 185 17.25 2.02 11.03
C LYS A 185 16.27 1.60 12.12
N PHE A 186 16.71 0.68 12.98
CA PHE A 186 15.89 0.10 14.04
C PHE A 186 15.37 1.15 15.04
N HIS A 187 16.14 2.19 15.34
CA HIS A 187 15.74 3.25 16.28
C HIS A 187 14.42 3.96 15.89
N LEU A 188 14.10 4.05 14.59
CA LEU A 188 12.87 4.68 14.08
C LEU A 188 11.60 3.84 14.37
N THR A 189 11.77 2.58 14.78
CA THR A 189 10.65 1.67 15.08
C THR A 189 10.12 1.81 16.51
N THR A 190 10.88 2.43 17.42
CA THR A 190 10.53 2.54 18.85
C THR A 190 9.21 3.27 19.07
N GLY A 191 9.01 4.41 18.39
CA GLY A 191 7.75 5.16 18.50
C GLY A 191 6.56 4.35 17.98
N LEU A 192 6.73 3.67 16.84
CA LEU A 192 5.68 2.88 16.19
C LEU A 192 5.24 1.69 17.04
N THR A 193 6.21 0.96 17.59
CA THR A 193 5.97 -0.24 18.43
C THR A 193 5.31 0.13 19.74
N LYS A 194 5.74 1.22 20.39
CA LYS A 194 5.12 1.75 21.60
C LYS A 194 3.65 2.09 21.38
N THR A 195 3.29 2.68 20.24
CA THR A 195 1.89 3.01 19.94
C THR A 195 1.02 1.76 19.87
N ILE A 196 1.50 0.68 19.27
CA ILE A 196 0.76 -0.59 19.22
C ILE A 196 0.57 -1.20 20.61
N PHE A 197 1.59 -1.16 21.47
CA PHE A 197 1.47 -1.67 22.84
C PHE A 197 0.49 -0.88 23.71
N MET A 198 0.31 0.40 23.41
CA MET A 198 -0.63 1.31 24.07
C MET A 198 -2.07 1.18 23.55
N CYS A 199 -2.32 0.41 22.47
CA CYS A 199 -3.68 0.19 21.98
C CYS A 199 -4.50 -0.60 23.00
N PRO A 200 -5.70 -0.11 23.40
CA PRO A 200 -6.57 -0.82 24.34
C PRO A 200 -6.95 -2.23 23.85
N ASP A 201 -7.18 -2.36 22.54
CA ASP A 201 -7.69 -3.58 21.92
C ASP A 201 -6.60 -4.43 21.24
N LYS A 202 -5.35 -4.35 21.72
CA LYS A 202 -4.20 -5.03 21.07
C LYS A 202 -4.35 -6.56 20.90
N ASN A 203 -5.24 -7.18 21.67
CA ASN A 203 -5.51 -8.63 21.60
C ASN A 203 -6.49 -9.02 20.49
N MET A 204 -7.11 -8.04 19.83
CA MET A 204 -8.08 -8.27 18.74
C MET A 204 -7.46 -8.10 17.35
N PHE A 205 -6.18 -7.74 17.24
CA PHE A 205 -5.50 -7.70 15.95
C PHE A 205 -5.43 -9.09 15.30
N PRO A 206 -5.51 -9.18 13.96
CA PRO A 206 -5.33 -10.44 13.25
C PRO A 206 -4.01 -11.12 13.61
N ILE A 207 -4.03 -12.42 13.92
CA ILE A 207 -2.87 -13.20 14.37
C ILE A 207 -1.68 -13.05 13.43
N ALA A 208 -1.90 -13.05 12.11
CA ALA A 208 -0.83 -12.87 11.13
C ALA A 208 -0.07 -11.54 11.29
N HIS A 209 -0.77 -10.46 11.65
CA HIS A 209 -0.15 -9.17 11.93
C HIS A 209 0.58 -9.17 13.28
N VAL A 210 0.01 -9.83 14.29
CA VAL A 210 0.62 -9.97 15.62
C VAL A 210 1.95 -10.71 15.53
N VAL A 211 1.98 -11.85 14.83
CA VAL A 211 3.20 -12.65 14.62
C VAL A 211 4.27 -11.84 13.89
N THR A 212 3.89 -11.12 12.83
CA THR A 212 4.81 -10.25 12.09
C THR A 212 5.39 -9.15 12.98
N PHE A 213 4.54 -8.54 13.82
CA PHE A 213 4.94 -7.47 14.71
C PHE A 213 5.99 -7.96 15.71
N TYR A 214 5.69 -9.05 16.44
CA TYR A 214 6.60 -9.61 17.44
C TYR A 214 7.91 -10.13 16.84
N TYR A 215 7.89 -10.66 15.62
CA TYR A 215 9.11 -11.02 14.90
C TYR A 215 10.04 -9.80 14.75
N TYR A 216 9.51 -8.68 14.25
CA TYR A 216 10.32 -7.49 14.04
C TYR A 216 10.75 -6.82 15.34
N THR A 217 9.90 -6.76 16.37
CA THR A 217 10.32 -6.23 17.68
C THR A 217 11.40 -7.09 18.32
N GLY A 218 11.25 -8.42 18.29
CA GLY A 218 12.28 -9.33 18.81
C GLY A 218 13.61 -9.19 18.08
N CYS A 219 13.61 -9.08 16.74
CA CYS A 219 14.83 -8.80 15.99
C CYS A 219 15.52 -7.49 16.40
N LYS A 220 14.73 -6.45 16.69
CA LYS A 220 15.26 -5.18 17.20
C LYS A 220 15.88 -5.37 18.58
N ASP A 221 15.20 -6.04 19.49
CA ASP A 221 15.66 -6.21 20.87
C ASP A 221 16.96 -7.03 20.91
N ILE A 222 17.07 -8.07 20.09
CA ILE A 222 18.33 -8.82 19.88
C ILE A 222 19.45 -7.89 19.39
N PHE A 223 19.17 -7.02 18.42
CA PHE A 223 20.16 -6.08 17.89
C PHE A 223 20.58 -5.03 18.93
N GLU A 224 19.68 -4.62 19.80
CA GLU A 224 19.93 -3.68 20.90
C GLU A 224 20.50 -4.35 22.16
N GLY A 225 20.65 -5.68 22.17
CA GLY A 225 21.14 -6.45 23.32
C GLY A 225 20.17 -6.50 24.51
N LYS A 226 18.87 -6.32 24.27
CA LYS A 226 17.81 -6.40 25.28
C LYS A 226 17.19 -7.79 25.27
N PHE A 227 17.49 -8.58 26.30
CA PHE A 227 17.03 -9.97 26.39
C PHE A 227 15.98 -10.20 27.50
N ASN A 228 15.74 -9.21 28.36
CA ASN A 228 14.96 -9.37 29.60
C ASN A 228 13.74 -8.42 29.71
N ASP A 229 13.43 -7.59 28.70
CA ASP A 229 12.35 -6.59 28.76
C ASP A 229 10.98 -7.14 28.28
N GLY A 230 10.74 -8.45 28.45
CA GLY A 230 9.54 -9.16 27.98
C GLY A 230 8.34 -9.09 28.92
#